data_AF-A0AA90ZVP1-F1
#
_entry.id   AF-A0AA90ZVP1-F1
#
_cell.length_a   1.000
_cell.length_b   1.000
_cell.length_c   1.000
_cell.angle_alpha   90.00
_cell.angle_beta   90.00
_cell.angle_gamma   90.00
#
_symmetry.space_group_name_H-M   'P 1'
#
loop_
_entity.id
_entity.type
_entity.pdbx_description
1 polymer ?
#
loop_
_entity_poly.entity_id
_entity_poly.type
_entity_poly.pdbx_seq_one_letter_code
_entity_poly.pdbx_strand_id
1 'polypeptide(L)'
;MEINNYKIDPLDKEYLDECVNSFRLDLLHEAYMLSKKSDEEGISQKSIDEALANILRNNNVSSKRVYFKGRRLVYLGVLTGLLYTVCGSVIFFVQNTNFRPDKDLGQFVMIMGLAVSACFAIFGIFVNKSRHLFATENSNKLNKQYMIVHKWSEIENLVNSMSPMRVNTIQSILPILLDICKEDISSDDISSVLYLRNKILHDNASIPDFEIDLALRTENRIISKLKEKILVGTGNLK
;
A
#
# COMPACT_ATOMS: atom_id res chain seq x y z
N MET A 1 18.63 -32.83 8.37
CA MET A 1 17.46 -33.32 7.61
C MET A 1 17.79 -33.14 6.15
N GLU A 2 18.14 -34.23 5.46
CA GLU A 2 18.42 -34.19 4.02
C GLU A 2 17.10 -34.24 3.25
N ILE A 3 16.75 -33.13 2.60
CA ILE A 3 15.55 -32.98 1.75
C ILE A 3 15.87 -33.54 0.35
N ASN A 4 16.48 -34.73 0.27
CA ASN A 4 17.13 -35.23 -0.95
C ASN A 4 16.26 -36.17 -1.81
N ASN A 5 14.97 -36.34 -1.52
CA ASN A 5 14.11 -37.31 -2.22
C ASN A 5 13.00 -36.73 -3.11
N TYR A 6 12.99 -35.41 -3.37
CA TYR A 6 12.08 -34.83 -4.34
C TYR A 6 12.84 -34.49 -5.63
N LYS A 7 12.44 -35.09 -6.76
CA LYS A 7 12.83 -34.64 -8.10
C LYS A 7 12.11 -33.31 -8.35
N ILE A 8 12.81 -32.21 -8.07
CA ILE A 8 12.40 -30.87 -8.47
C ILE A 8 12.98 -30.65 -9.85
N ASP A 9 12.15 -30.26 -10.83
CA ASP A 9 12.64 -29.93 -12.16
C ASP A 9 13.61 -28.73 -12.08
N PRO A 10 14.61 -28.62 -12.97
CA PRO A 10 15.62 -27.56 -12.90
C PRO A 10 15.01 -26.15 -12.91
N LEU A 11 13.91 -25.98 -13.64
CA LEU A 11 13.17 -24.73 -13.75
C LEU A 11 12.44 -24.38 -12.43
N ASP A 12 11.80 -25.37 -11.82
CA ASP A 12 11.11 -25.18 -10.54
C ASP A 12 12.10 -24.95 -9.39
N LYS A 13 13.30 -25.51 -9.50
CA LYS A 13 14.39 -25.27 -8.55
C LYS A 13 14.91 -23.84 -8.67
N GLU A 14 15.11 -23.34 -9.89
CA GLU A 14 15.51 -21.96 -10.14
C GLU A 14 14.46 -20.97 -9.61
N TYR A 15 13.18 -21.26 -9.83
CA TYR A 15 12.07 -20.48 -9.27
C TYR A 15 12.03 -20.51 -7.73
N LEU A 16 12.29 -21.67 -7.11
CA LEU A 16 12.35 -21.80 -5.66
C LEU A 16 13.54 -21.01 -5.08
N ASP A 17 14.70 -21.08 -5.72
CA ASP A 17 15.89 -20.32 -5.32
C ASP A 17 15.65 -18.81 -5.47
N GLU A 18 14.95 -18.38 -6.52
CA GLU A 18 14.52 -16.98 -6.70
C GLU A 18 13.55 -16.53 -5.60
N CYS A 19 12.60 -17.39 -5.23
CA CYS A 19 11.66 -17.14 -4.14
C CYS A 19 12.35 -17.05 -2.77
N VAL A 20 13.30 -17.95 -2.48
CA VAL A 20 14.09 -17.92 -1.24
C VAL A 20 14.98 -16.68 -1.19
N ASN A 21 15.57 -16.28 -2.32
CA ASN A 21 16.36 -15.06 -2.41
C ASN A 21 15.50 -13.81 -2.22
N SER A 22 14.32 -13.75 -2.84
CA SER A 22 13.37 -12.66 -2.65
C SER A 22 12.95 -12.53 -1.20
N PHE A 23 12.57 -13.65 -0.56
CA PHE A 23 12.22 -13.68 0.86
C PHE A 23 13.39 -13.23 1.76
N ARG A 24 14.62 -13.66 1.44
CA ARG A 24 15.81 -13.25 2.18
C ARG A 24 16.05 -11.75 2.06
N LEU A 25 15.85 -11.17 0.88
CA LEU A 25 15.99 -9.73 0.65
C LEU A 25 14.93 -8.93 1.41
N ASP A 26 13.67 -9.37 1.40
CA ASP A 26 12.59 -8.74 2.17
C ASP A 26 12.87 -8.78 3.68
N LEU A 27 13.35 -9.92 4.19
CA LEU A 27 13.70 -10.08 5.59
C LEU A 27 14.85 -9.15 6.00
N LEU A 28 15.90 -9.06 5.18
CA LEU A 28 17.04 -8.18 5.43
C LEU A 28 16.65 -6.70 5.40
N HIS A 29 15.80 -6.31 4.45
CA HIS A 29 15.32 -4.94 4.33
C HIS A 29 14.48 -4.52 5.55
N GLU A 30 13.52 -5.35 5.96
CA GLU A 30 12.69 -5.07 7.13
C GLU A 30 13.53 -5.05 8.42
N ALA A 31 14.49 -5.97 8.56
CA ALA A 31 15.40 -6.00 9.70
C ALA A 31 16.31 -4.76 9.75
N TYR A 32 16.79 -4.29 8.60
CA TYR A 32 17.54 -3.04 8.49
C TYR A 32 16.71 -1.82 8.89
N MET A 33 15.46 -1.75 8.44
CA MET A 33 14.55 -0.65 8.79
C MET A 33 14.24 -0.61 10.30
N LEU A 34 14.10 -1.78 10.93
CA LEU A 34 13.95 -1.89 12.39
C LEU A 34 15.22 -1.51 13.14
N SER A 35 16.39 -1.93 12.65
CA SER A 35 17.70 -1.56 13.20
C SER A 35 17.92 -0.05 13.18
N LYS A 36 17.64 0.58 12.03
CA LYS A 36 17.77 2.04 11.84
C LYS A 36 16.81 2.82 12.74
N LYS A 37 15.62 2.28 13.00
CA LYS A 37 14.63 2.91 13.88
C LYS A 37 15.02 2.83 15.36
N SER A 38 15.77 1.81 15.73
CA SER A 38 16.29 1.59 17.08
C SER A 38 17.69 2.21 17.31
N ASP A 39 18.24 2.92 16.31
CA ASP A 39 19.59 3.51 16.32
C ASP A 39 20.71 2.48 16.56
N GLU A 40 20.48 1.22 16.18
CA GLU A 40 21.47 0.14 16.25
C GLU A 40 22.42 0.22 15.03
N GLU A 41 23.74 0.22 15.28
CA GLU A 41 24.79 0.31 14.24
C GLU A 41 24.81 -0.88 13.25
N GLY A 42 24.02 -1.92 13.49
CA GLY A 42 23.94 -3.09 12.62
C GLY A 42 22.73 -3.98 12.86
N ILE A 43 22.42 -4.83 11.89
CA ILE A 43 21.27 -5.75 11.94
C ILE A 43 21.52 -6.81 13.01
N SER A 44 20.89 -6.66 14.19
CA SER A 44 20.95 -7.65 15.26
C SER A 44 19.99 -8.82 15.02
N GLN A 45 20.23 -9.95 15.70
CA GLN A 45 19.33 -11.11 15.62
C GLN A 45 17.89 -10.77 16.02
N LYS A 46 17.74 -9.83 16.97
CA LYS A 46 16.42 -9.36 17.44
C LYS A 46 15.64 -8.64 16.35
N SER A 47 16.30 -7.81 15.53
CA SER A 47 15.63 -7.11 14.42
C SER A 47 15.23 -8.06 13.29
N ILE A 48 15.96 -9.15 13.09
CA ILE A 48 15.59 -10.23 12.15
C ILE A 48 14.36 -11.00 12.64
N ASP A 49 14.31 -11.37 13.92
CA ASP A 49 13.16 -12.08 14.49
C ASP A 49 11.87 -11.23 14.45
N GLU A 50 12.02 -9.93 14.73
CA GLU A 50 10.92 -8.97 14.70
C GLU A 50 10.46 -8.64 13.26
N ALA A 51 11.40 -8.57 12.31
CA ALA A 51 11.11 -8.48 10.87
C ALA A 51 10.34 -9.71 10.37
N LEU A 52 10.76 -10.91 10.76
CA LEU A 52 10.11 -12.16 10.38
C LEU A 52 8.67 -12.22 10.92
N ALA A 53 8.46 -11.80 12.17
CA ALA A 53 7.14 -11.70 12.76
C ALA A 53 6.24 -10.69 12.03
N ASN A 54 6.79 -9.53 11.61
CA ASN A 54 6.04 -8.53 10.85
C ASN A 54 5.65 -9.02 9.46
N ILE A 55 6.56 -9.64 8.72
CA ILE A 55 6.30 -10.18 7.38
C ILE A 55 5.20 -11.25 7.44
N LEU A 56 5.25 -12.15 8.42
CA LEU A 56 4.24 -13.19 8.61
C LEU A 56 2.88 -12.64 9.08
N ARG A 57 2.87 -11.56 9.87
CA ARG A 57 1.64 -10.95 10.42
C ARG A 57 0.93 -10.04 9.43
N ASN A 58 1.67 -9.27 8.62
CA ASN A 58 1.11 -8.28 7.70
C ASN A 58 0.39 -8.93 6.50
N ASN A 59 0.77 -10.16 6.14
CA ASN A 59 0.09 -10.95 5.12
C ASN A 59 -1.36 -11.34 5.46
N ASN A 60 -1.78 -11.16 6.72
CA ASN A 60 -3.10 -11.58 7.18
C ASN A 60 -3.92 -10.44 7.80
N VAL A 61 -4.87 -9.91 7.02
CA VAL A 61 -6.26 -9.70 7.47
C VAL A 61 -6.64 -8.41 8.24
N SER A 62 -5.73 -7.51 8.64
CA SER A 62 -6.12 -6.46 9.61
C SER A 62 -7.10 -5.40 9.06
N SER A 63 -6.88 -4.90 7.85
CA SER A 63 -7.62 -3.73 7.34
C SER A 63 -9.08 -4.11 7.00
N LYS A 64 -9.31 -5.11 6.15
CA LYS A 64 -10.67 -5.50 5.70
C LYS A 64 -11.60 -5.93 6.83
N ARG A 65 -11.10 -6.62 7.88
CA ARG A 65 -11.92 -7.21 8.94
C ARG A 65 -12.48 -6.19 9.94
N VAL A 66 -11.76 -5.09 10.21
CA VAL A 66 -12.18 -4.05 11.17
C VAL A 66 -13.33 -3.20 10.59
N TYR A 67 -13.29 -2.89 9.29
CA TYR A 67 -14.32 -2.04 8.66
C TYR A 67 -15.69 -2.73 8.48
N PHE A 68 -15.71 -4.03 8.15
CA PHE A 68 -16.97 -4.78 8.07
C PHE A 68 -17.70 -4.84 9.41
N LYS A 69 -16.95 -4.89 10.53
CA LYS A 69 -17.51 -4.84 11.88
C LYS A 69 -18.09 -3.46 12.21
N GLY A 70 -17.41 -2.38 11.81
CA GLY A 70 -17.87 -1.01 12.06
C GLY A 70 -19.21 -0.67 11.40
N ARG A 71 -19.42 -1.06 10.13
CA ARG A 71 -20.68 -0.80 9.42
C ARG A 71 -21.85 -1.58 10.03
N ARG A 72 -21.62 -2.84 10.41
CA ARG A 72 -22.64 -3.64 11.10
C ARG A 72 -23.04 -3.02 12.44
N LEU A 73 -22.07 -2.46 13.17
CA LEU A 73 -22.31 -1.81 14.45
C LEU A 73 -23.10 -0.50 14.29
N VAL A 74 -22.79 0.31 13.27
CA VAL A 74 -23.59 1.51 12.92
C VAL A 74 -25.05 1.14 12.63
N TYR A 75 -25.29 0.16 11.75
CA TYR A 75 -26.65 -0.26 11.41
C TYR A 75 -27.41 -0.80 12.62
N LEU A 76 -26.77 -1.65 13.43
CA LEU A 76 -27.39 -2.16 14.64
C LEU A 76 -27.70 -1.05 15.64
N GLY A 77 -26.80 -0.08 15.83
CA GLY A 77 -27.00 1.05 16.74
C GLY A 77 -28.11 2.01 16.31
N VAL A 78 -28.25 2.27 15.00
CA VAL A 78 -29.38 3.05 14.48
C VAL A 78 -30.69 2.29 14.64
N LEU A 79 -30.71 0.99 14.35
CA LEU A 79 -31.90 0.16 14.43
C LEU A 79 -32.38 0.01 15.89
N THR A 80 -31.46 -0.18 16.84
CA THR A 80 -31.81 -0.18 18.27
C THR A 80 -32.32 1.18 18.72
N GLY A 81 -31.69 2.28 18.32
CA GLY A 81 -32.18 3.64 18.63
C GLY A 81 -33.61 3.88 18.12
N LEU A 82 -33.90 3.51 16.87
CA LEU A 82 -35.25 3.61 16.30
C LEU A 82 -36.26 2.72 17.03
N LEU A 83 -35.85 1.52 17.44
CA LEU A 83 -36.72 0.62 18.21
C LEU A 83 -37.07 1.22 19.58
N TYR A 84 -36.10 1.83 20.26
CA TYR A 84 -36.34 2.59 21.49
C TYR A 84 -37.30 3.77 21.27
N THR A 85 -37.18 4.49 20.15
CA THR A 85 -38.12 5.56 19.80
C THR A 85 -39.55 5.05 19.59
N VAL A 86 -39.72 3.93 18.88
CA VAL A 86 -41.05 3.30 18.67
C VAL A 86 -41.64 2.83 20.00
N CYS A 87 -40.85 2.18 20.85
CA CYS A 87 -41.29 1.77 22.19
C CYS A 87 -41.69 2.99 23.04
N GLY A 88 -40.90 4.07 23.01
CA GLY A 88 -41.20 5.33 23.70
C GLY A 88 -42.51 5.96 23.21
N SER A 89 -42.77 5.93 21.90
CA SER A 89 -44.03 6.39 21.31
C SER A 89 -45.23 5.59 21.81
N VAL A 90 -45.13 4.25 21.84
CA VAL A 90 -46.22 3.40 22.37
C VAL A 90 -46.50 3.71 23.84
N ILE A 91 -45.45 3.82 24.66
CA ILE A 91 -45.57 4.16 26.08
C ILE A 91 -46.22 5.54 26.25
N PHE A 92 -45.81 6.52 25.44
CA PHE A 92 -46.38 7.87 25.45
C PHE A 92 -47.89 7.87 25.12
N PHE A 93 -48.31 7.13 24.08
CA PHE A 93 -49.73 6.98 23.75
C PHE A 93 -50.53 6.32 24.88
N VAL A 94 -49.99 5.28 25.52
CA VAL A 94 -50.63 4.59 26.66
C VAL A 94 -50.72 5.51 27.89
N GLN A 95 -49.72 6.35 28.13
CA GLN A 95 -49.74 7.32 29.23
C GLN A 95 -50.77 8.42 29.01
N ASN A 96 -50.85 8.92 27.78
CA ASN A 96 -51.77 10.00 27.40
C ASN A 96 -53.24 9.54 27.38
N THR A 97 -53.51 8.29 26.97
CA THR A 97 -54.85 7.70 27.00
C THR A 97 -55.35 7.38 28.41
N ASN A 98 -54.45 7.01 29.33
CA ASN A 98 -54.78 6.75 30.74
C ASN A 98 -54.82 8.01 31.62
N PHE A 99 -54.77 9.23 31.04
CA PHE A 99 -54.78 10.52 31.76
C PHE A 99 -53.78 10.56 32.94
N ARG A 100 -52.57 10.03 32.73
CA ARG A 100 -51.44 10.17 33.67
C ARG A 100 -50.31 10.98 33.02
N PRO A 101 -50.55 12.26 32.67
CA PRO A 101 -49.57 13.11 31.99
C PRO A 101 -48.34 13.42 32.85
N ASP A 102 -48.42 13.25 34.18
CA ASP A 102 -47.32 13.53 35.10
C ASP A 102 -46.12 12.57 34.97
N LYS A 103 -46.21 11.58 34.07
CA LYS A 103 -45.16 10.57 33.86
C LYS A 103 -44.51 10.76 32.49
N ASP A 104 -43.42 11.51 32.44
CA ASP A 104 -42.65 11.78 31.20
C ASP A 104 -41.82 10.59 30.68
N LEU A 105 -42.04 9.38 31.21
CA LEU A 105 -41.25 8.19 30.85
C LEU A 105 -41.27 7.89 29.34
N GLY A 106 -42.43 7.99 28.68
CA GLY A 106 -42.54 7.77 27.23
C GLY A 106 -41.75 8.79 26.40
N GLN A 107 -41.80 10.07 26.81
CA GLN A 107 -41.03 11.15 26.17
C GLN A 107 -39.53 10.96 26.39
N PHE A 108 -39.12 10.61 27.61
CA PHE A 108 -37.71 10.37 27.94
C PHE A 108 -37.12 9.22 27.11
N VAL A 109 -37.82 8.10 27.03
CA VAL A 109 -37.39 6.93 26.22
C VAL A 109 -37.32 7.28 24.74
N MET A 110 -38.26 8.08 24.23
CA MET A 110 -38.27 8.55 22.85
C MET A 110 -37.07 9.45 22.53
N ILE A 111 -36.76 10.41 23.40
CA ILE A 111 -35.62 11.33 23.25
C ILE A 111 -34.31 10.54 23.29
N MET A 112 -34.18 9.57 24.20
CA MET A 112 -33.01 8.70 24.27
C MET A 112 -32.83 7.84 23.01
N GLY A 113 -33.91 7.28 22.46
CA GLY A 113 -33.88 6.53 21.21
C GLY A 113 -33.41 7.39 20.02
N LEU A 114 -33.92 8.62 19.91
CA LEU A 114 -33.51 9.58 18.88
C LEU A 114 -32.05 10.01 19.05
N ALA A 115 -31.61 10.27 20.28
CA ALA A 115 -30.22 10.63 20.57
C ALA A 115 -29.24 9.51 20.18
N VAL A 116 -29.54 8.26 20.56
CA VAL A 116 -28.73 7.09 20.19
C VAL A 116 -28.69 6.91 18.67
N SER A 117 -29.84 7.02 17.99
CA SER A 117 -29.91 6.92 16.53
C SER A 117 -29.08 8.03 15.85
N ALA A 118 -29.13 9.26 16.35
CA ALA A 118 -28.37 10.38 15.81
C ALA A 118 -26.85 10.19 16.00
N CYS A 119 -26.41 9.74 17.19
CA CYS A 119 -25.00 9.45 17.46
C CYS A 119 -24.45 8.38 16.50
N PHE A 120 -25.18 7.28 16.31
CA PHE A 120 -24.74 6.22 15.40
C PHE A 120 -24.81 6.64 13.92
N ALA A 121 -25.76 7.51 13.54
CA ALA A 121 -25.80 8.07 12.19
C ALA A 121 -24.57 8.97 11.90
N ILE A 122 -24.20 9.85 12.83
CA ILE A 122 -23.00 10.70 12.72
C ILE A 122 -21.74 9.83 12.66
N PHE A 123 -21.63 8.82 13.52
CA PHE A 123 -20.54 7.85 13.49
C PHE A 123 -20.46 7.12 12.14
N GLY A 124 -21.61 6.76 11.56
CA GLY A 124 -21.71 6.17 10.22
C GLY A 124 -21.17 7.07 9.11
N ILE A 125 -21.42 8.38 9.17
CA ILE A 125 -20.88 9.36 8.21
C ILE A 125 -19.35 9.39 8.31
N PHE A 126 -18.80 9.41 9.53
CA PHE A 126 -17.35 9.42 9.75
C PHE A 126 -16.68 8.15 9.18
N VAL A 127 -17.24 6.97 9.46
CA VAL A 127 -16.76 5.69 8.93
C VAL A 127 -16.80 5.66 7.39
N ASN A 128 -17.85 6.19 6.77
CA ASN A 128 -17.99 6.22 5.32
C ASN A 128 -17.03 7.23 4.65
N LYS A 129 -16.82 8.41 5.26
CA LYS A 129 -15.84 9.40 4.80
C LYS A 129 -14.42 8.85 4.84
N SER A 130 -14.06 8.19 5.94
CA SER A 130 -12.75 7.52 6.08
C SER A 130 -12.52 6.47 4.98
N ARG A 131 -13.55 5.69 4.63
CA ARG A 131 -13.48 4.74 3.50
C ARG A 131 -13.25 5.44 2.16
N HIS A 132 -13.98 6.52 1.88
CA HIS A 132 -13.79 7.24 0.62
C HIS A 132 -12.36 7.76 0.53
N LEU A 133 -11.84 8.36 1.60
CA LEU A 133 -10.45 8.84 1.66
C LEU A 133 -9.45 7.70 1.43
N PHE A 134 -9.62 6.57 2.12
CA PHE A 134 -8.75 5.40 1.95
C PHE A 134 -8.82 4.79 0.53
N ALA A 135 -10.02 4.74 -0.06
CA ALA A 135 -10.20 4.27 -1.43
C ALA A 135 -9.54 5.20 -2.44
N THR A 136 -9.67 6.53 -2.25
CA THR A 136 -9.01 7.55 -3.09
C THR A 136 -7.49 7.50 -2.94
N GLU A 137 -6.99 7.33 -1.72
CA GLU A 137 -5.55 7.17 -1.43
C GLU A 137 -4.99 5.92 -2.11
N ASN A 138 -5.67 4.78 -1.98
CA ASN A 138 -5.26 3.54 -2.62
C ASN A 138 -5.31 3.63 -4.16
N SER A 139 -6.31 4.31 -4.74
CA SER A 139 -6.34 4.54 -6.20
C SER A 139 -5.21 5.46 -6.67
N ASN A 140 -4.89 6.50 -5.91
CA ASN A 140 -3.78 7.39 -6.21
C ASN A 140 -2.44 6.64 -6.15
N LYS A 141 -2.28 5.79 -5.15
CA LYS A 141 -1.10 4.95 -4.99
C LYS A 141 -0.91 3.99 -6.17
N LEU A 142 -1.98 3.32 -6.58
CA LEU A 142 -1.97 2.41 -7.74
C LEU A 142 -1.65 3.16 -9.04
N ASN A 143 -2.17 4.38 -9.20
CA ASN A 143 -1.82 5.25 -10.33
C ASN A 143 -0.33 5.66 -10.32
N LYS A 144 0.23 6.00 -9.14
CA LYS A 144 1.66 6.31 -9.02
C LYS A 144 2.54 5.09 -9.32
N GLN A 145 2.14 3.89 -8.88
CA GLN A 145 2.84 2.64 -9.22
C GLN A 145 2.81 2.35 -10.72
N TYR A 146 1.67 2.55 -11.38
CA TYR A 146 1.58 2.47 -12.83
C TYR A 146 2.51 3.47 -13.53
N MET A 147 2.59 4.70 -13.01
CA MET A 147 3.50 5.73 -13.54
C MET A 147 4.98 5.31 -13.48
N ILE A 148 5.42 4.60 -12.44
CA ILE A 148 6.79 4.06 -12.34
C ILE A 148 7.04 3.10 -13.50
N VAL A 149 6.18 2.10 -13.68
CA VAL A 149 6.32 1.12 -14.78
C VAL A 149 6.32 1.82 -16.15
N HIS A 150 5.46 2.82 -16.34
CA HIS A 150 5.40 3.57 -17.58
C HIS A 150 6.66 4.40 -17.84
N LYS A 151 7.18 5.10 -16.83
CA LYS A 151 8.42 5.88 -16.94
C LYS A 151 9.63 4.99 -17.19
N TRP A 152 9.67 3.81 -16.57
CA TRP A 152 10.67 2.82 -16.89
C TRP A 152 10.64 2.43 -18.39
N SER A 153 9.46 2.18 -18.96
CA SER A 153 9.35 1.92 -20.41
C SER A 153 9.83 3.10 -21.27
N GLU A 154 9.61 4.35 -20.83
CA GLU A 154 10.19 5.54 -21.48
C GLU A 154 11.72 5.51 -21.45
N ILE A 155 12.32 5.16 -20.30
CA ILE A 155 13.78 4.98 -20.15
C ILE A 155 14.29 3.91 -21.13
N GLU A 156 13.64 2.75 -21.19
CA GLU A 156 14.01 1.66 -22.12
C GLU A 156 13.98 2.13 -23.57
N ASN A 157 12.94 2.86 -23.97
CA ASN A 157 12.82 3.41 -25.33
C ASN A 157 13.91 4.45 -25.64
N LEU A 158 14.24 5.33 -24.69
CA LEU A 158 15.31 6.31 -24.85
C LEU A 158 16.68 5.64 -24.96
N VAL A 159 16.97 4.64 -24.12
CA VAL A 159 18.21 3.86 -24.22
C VAL A 159 18.30 3.12 -25.56
N ASN A 160 17.19 2.52 -26.01
CA ASN A 160 17.13 1.84 -27.31
C ASN A 160 17.27 2.78 -28.51
N SER A 161 16.92 4.06 -28.37
CA SER A 161 17.17 5.06 -29.41
C SER A 161 18.65 5.45 -29.54
N MET A 162 19.45 5.21 -28.49
CA MET A 162 20.88 5.51 -28.44
C MET A 162 21.77 4.29 -28.73
N SER A 163 21.21 3.08 -28.64
CA SER A 163 21.93 1.83 -28.88
C SER A 163 21.80 1.37 -30.34
N PRO A 164 22.88 0.91 -30.99
CA PRO A 164 22.83 0.35 -32.35
C PRO A 164 22.07 -0.98 -32.44
N MET A 165 21.84 -1.66 -31.31
CA MET A 165 21.02 -2.87 -31.20
C MET A 165 19.87 -2.65 -30.22
N ARG A 166 18.68 -3.17 -30.55
CA ARG A 166 17.55 -3.16 -29.61
C ARG A 166 17.87 -4.04 -28.40
N VAL A 167 17.82 -3.42 -27.25
CA VAL A 167 18.10 -3.98 -25.95
C VAL A 167 16.78 -4.18 -25.22
N ASN A 168 16.40 -5.44 -24.99
CA ASN A 168 15.09 -5.77 -24.41
C ASN A 168 15.18 -6.24 -22.94
N THR A 169 16.38 -6.48 -22.42
CA THR A 169 16.55 -7.00 -21.05
C THR A 169 17.13 -5.96 -20.10
N ILE A 170 16.64 -5.95 -18.86
CA ILE A 170 17.10 -5.06 -17.79
C ILE A 170 18.62 -5.15 -17.61
N GLN A 171 19.17 -6.37 -17.64
CA GLN A 171 20.61 -6.63 -17.49
C GLN A 171 21.47 -5.97 -18.56
N SER A 172 20.91 -5.76 -19.76
CA SER A 172 21.59 -5.10 -20.86
C SER A 172 21.36 -3.58 -20.91
N ILE A 173 20.28 -3.08 -20.31
CA ILE A 173 19.98 -1.63 -20.20
C ILE A 173 20.74 -1.00 -19.03
N LEU A 174 20.89 -1.73 -17.92
CA LEU A 174 21.58 -1.27 -16.71
C LEU A 174 23.01 -0.76 -16.94
N PRO A 175 23.92 -1.50 -17.63
CA PRO A 175 25.28 -1.01 -17.86
C PRO A 175 25.30 0.26 -18.72
N ILE A 176 24.36 0.42 -19.66
CA ILE A 176 24.24 1.61 -20.50
C ILE A 176 23.76 2.80 -19.66
N LEU A 177 22.78 2.59 -18.78
CA LEU A 177 22.31 3.61 -17.83
C LEU A 177 23.41 4.04 -16.86
N LEU A 178 24.16 3.09 -16.31
CA LEU A 178 25.25 3.36 -15.38
C LEU A 178 26.38 4.14 -16.04
N ASP A 179 26.65 3.89 -17.32
CA ASP A 179 27.63 4.66 -18.09
C ASP A 179 27.14 6.08 -18.39
N ILE A 180 25.89 6.23 -18.84
CA ILE A 180 25.33 7.54 -19.21
C ILE A 180 25.08 8.44 -17.99
N CYS A 181 24.63 7.87 -16.88
CA CYS A 181 24.23 8.62 -15.68
C CYS A 181 25.30 8.69 -14.58
N LYS A 182 26.50 8.16 -14.83
CA LYS A 182 27.57 7.96 -13.83
C LYS A 182 27.94 9.19 -13.00
N GLU A 183 27.83 10.38 -13.58
CA GLU A 183 28.22 11.64 -12.94
C GLU A 183 27.09 12.27 -12.12
N ASP A 184 25.83 11.92 -12.41
CA ASP A 184 24.65 12.65 -11.92
C ASP A 184 23.74 11.81 -11.03
N ILE A 185 23.79 10.48 -11.12
CA ILE A 185 22.87 9.57 -10.44
C ILE A 185 23.66 8.40 -9.87
N SER A 186 23.44 8.08 -8.60
CA SER A 186 24.11 6.95 -7.95
C SER A 186 23.68 5.61 -8.58
N SER A 187 24.62 4.66 -8.64
CA SER A 187 24.31 3.27 -8.99
C SER A 187 23.24 2.66 -8.07
N ASP A 188 23.23 3.08 -6.80
CA ASP A 188 22.26 2.62 -5.81
C ASP A 188 20.85 3.16 -6.11
N ASP A 189 20.75 4.40 -6.63
CA ASP A 189 19.47 5.00 -6.98
C ASP A 189 18.85 4.30 -8.20
N ILE A 190 19.66 3.96 -9.20
CA ILE A 190 19.24 3.21 -10.40
C ILE A 190 18.80 1.80 -10.02
N SER A 191 19.56 1.14 -9.14
CA SER A 191 19.23 -0.19 -8.62
C SER A 191 17.94 -0.18 -7.80
N SER A 192 17.71 0.87 -7.01
CA SER A 192 16.49 1.06 -6.22
C SER A 192 15.24 1.22 -7.08
N VAL A 193 15.33 1.98 -8.18
CA VAL A 193 14.24 2.12 -9.15
C VAL A 193 13.91 0.77 -9.81
N LEU A 194 14.93 0.03 -10.23
CA LEU A 194 14.77 -1.30 -10.83
C LEU A 194 14.12 -2.30 -9.88
N TYR A 195 14.57 -2.31 -8.63
CA TYR A 195 13.99 -3.12 -7.58
C TYR A 195 12.52 -2.77 -7.37
N LEU A 196 12.19 -1.49 -7.26
CA LEU A 196 10.81 -1.04 -7.04
C LEU A 196 9.90 -1.40 -8.22
N ARG A 197 10.38 -1.24 -9.46
CA ARG A 197 9.66 -1.64 -10.67
C ARG A 197 9.37 -3.13 -10.68
N ASN A 198 10.36 -3.98 -10.37
CA ASN A 198 10.16 -5.43 -10.33
C ASN A 198 9.21 -5.83 -9.20
N LYS A 199 9.30 -5.18 -8.04
CA LYS A 199 8.36 -5.37 -6.94
C LYS A 199 6.93 -4.99 -7.35
N ILE A 200 6.73 -3.91 -8.11
CA ILE A 200 5.39 -3.54 -8.65
C ILE A 200 4.89 -4.57 -9.66
N LEU A 201 5.77 -5.11 -10.50
CA LEU A 201 5.39 -6.00 -11.61
C LEU A 201 5.12 -7.45 -11.18
N HIS A 202 5.87 -7.94 -10.19
CA HIS A 202 5.90 -9.34 -9.80
C HIS A 202 5.31 -9.59 -8.41
N ASP A 203 5.35 -8.60 -7.51
CA ASP A 203 4.83 -8.75 -6.15
C ASP A 203 3.57 -7.90 -5.94
N ASN A 204 2.51 -8.51 -5.37
CA ASN A 204 1.37 -7.77 -4.82
C ASN A 204 1.73 -7.10 -3.46
N ALA A 205 2.97 -6.65 -3.29
CA ALA A 205 3.49 -6.11 -2.04
C ALA A 205 3.03 -4.66 -1.83
N SER A 206 2.72 -4.30 -0.58
CA SER A 206 2.39 -2.92 -0.20
C SER A 206 3.66 -2.09 -0.14
N ILE A 207 3.93 -1.32 -1.19
CA ILE A 207 5.09 -0.42 -1.28
C ILE A 207 4.81 0.90 -0.53
N PRO A 208 5.71 1.42 0.32
CA PRO A 208 5.54 2.73 0.96
C PRO A 208 5.49 3.91 -0.02
N ASP A 209 4.69 4.93 0.29
CA ASP A 209 4.50 6.08 -0.62
C ASP A 209 5.78 6.90 -0.82
N PHE A 210 6.67 6.95 0.18
CA PHE A 210 7.95 7.63 0.04
C PHE A 210 8.88 6.93 -0.96
N GLU A 211 8.85 5.60 -1.03
CA GLU A 211 9.65 4.83 -2.01
C GLU A 211 9.13 5.09 -3.42
N ILE A 212 7.80 5.13 -3.57
CA ILE A 212 7.14 5.47 -4.83
C ILE A 212 7.55 6.88 -5.30
N ASP A 213 7.47 7.87 -4.40
CA ASP A 213 7.81 9.25 -4.74
C ASP A 213 9.33 9.44 -5.01
N LEU A 214 10.19 8.71 -4.29
CA LEU A 214 11.63 8.72 -4.54
C LEU A 214 11.95 8.13 -5.91
N ALA A 215 11.40 6.96 -6.25
CA ALA A 215 11.61 6.32 -7.53
C ALA A 215 11.14 7.20 -8.69
N LEU A 216 9.96 7.81 -8.60
CA LEU A 216 9.46 8.73 -9.62
C LEU A 216 10.39 9.94 -9.83
N ARG A 217 10.99 10.48 -8.76
CA ARG A 217 11.98 11.56 -8.86
C ARG A 217 13.25 11.09 -9.55
N THR A 218 13.75 9.92 -9.18
CA THR A 218 14.95 9.32 -9.78
C THR A 218 14.73 9.02 -11.26
N GLU A 219 13.60 8.41 -11.63
CA GLU A 219 13.24 8.16 -13.04
C GLU A 219 13.13 9.44 -13.86
N ASN A 220 12.56 10.51 -13.30
CA ASN A 220 12.52 11.81 -13.97
C ASN A 220 13.92 12.38 -14.23
N ARG A 221 14.85 12.21 -13.28
CA ARG A 221 16.25 12.62 -13.45
C ARG A 221 16.93 11.81 -14.55
N ILE A 222 16.75 10.48 -14.54
CA ILE A 222 17.27 9.58 -15.58
C ILE A 222 16.75 10.01 -16.96
N ILE A 223 15.44 10.16 -17.12
CA ILE A 223 14.81 10.56 -18.39
C ILE A 223 15.35 11.91 -18.88
N SER A 224 15.47 12.90 -17.99
CA SER A 224 15.98 14.23 -18.35
C SER A 224 17.41 14.14 -18.88
N LYS A 225 18.26 13.34 -18.24
CA LYS A 225 19.66 13.14 -18.66
C LYS A 225 19.79 12.39 -19.97
N LEU A 226 18.98 11.35 -20.16
CA LEU A 226 18.93 10.63 -21.44
C LEU A 226 18.51 11.56 -22.59
N LYS A 227 17.52 12.42 -22.38
CA LYS A 227 17.09 13.42 -23.37
C LYS A 227 18.17 14.46 -23.66
N GLU A 228 18.87 14.94 -22.63
CA GLU A 228 20.00 15.87 -22.78
C GLU A 228 21.12 15.27 -23.65
N LYS A 229 21.51 14.01 -23.38
CA LYS A 229 22.52 13.29 -24.17
C LYS A 229 22.11 13.07 -25.63
N ILE A 230 20.84 12.73 -25.89
CA ILE A 230 20.32 12.60 -27.27
C ILE A 230 20.44 13.93 -28.01
N LEU A 231 20.03 15.04 -27.38
CA LEU A 231 20.09 16.38 -27.97
C LEU A 231 21.52 16.80 -28.31
N VAL A 232 22.48 16.58 -27.40
CA VAL A 232 23.90 16.86 -27.63
C VAL A 232 24.48 15.97 -28.74
N GLY A 233 24.11 14.69 -28.79
CA GLY A 233 24.51 13.76 -29.84
C GLY A 233 24.02 14.16 -31.23
N THR A 234 22.78 14.68 -31.33
CA THR A 234 22.23 15.21 -32.59
C THR A 234 22.80 16.58 -33.00
N GLY A 235 23.36 17.35 -32.06
CA GLY A 235 24.00 18.63 -32.33
C GLY A 235 25.38 18.52 -32.98
N ASN A 236 26.09 17.41 -32.75
CA ASN A 236 27.42 17.12 -33.34
C ASN A 236 27.36 16.48 -34.74
N LEU A 237 26.18 16.38 -35.35
CA LEU A 237 25.94 15.87 -36.71
C LEU A 237 25.60 16.99 -37.72
N LYS A 238 25.91 18.24 -37.41
CA LYS A 238 25.82 19.37 -38.35
C LYS A 238 27.19 19.89 -38.75
#